data_AF-A0AB39ESA9-F1
#
_entry.id   AF-A0AB39ESA9-F1
#
_cell.length_a   1.000
_cell.length_b   1.000
_cell.length_c   1.000
_cell.angle_alpha   90.00
_cell.angle_beta   90.00
_cell.angle_gamma   90.00
#
_symmetry.space_group_name_H-M   'P 1'
#
loop_
_entity.id
_entity.type
_entity.pdbx_description
1 polymer ?
#
loop_
_entity_poly.entity_id
_entity_poly.type
_entity_poly.pdbx_seq_one_letter_code
_entity_poly.pdbx_strand_id
1 'polypeptide(L)' 'MKINTDKQHRDVHAATVDQDVALRIIAERVAGKVGVSLDGTGVTWRAWVSARDTSTGILHDIKVEIIDDHTAKPAAG' A
#
# COMPACT_ATOMS: atom_id res chain seq x y z
N MET A 1 44.85 -0.85 -10.55
CA MET A 1 43.60 -1.62 -10.37
C MET A 1 42.72 -0.84 -9.40
N LYS A 2 41.60 -0.26 -9.86
CA LYS A 2 40.62 0.39 -8.96
C LYS A 2 39.58 -0.66 -8.57
N ILE A 3 39.58 -1.03 -7.30
CA ILE A 3 38.55 -1.91 -6.73
C ILE A 3 37.48 -0.99 -6.14
N ASN A 4 36.29 -0.97 -6.73
CA ASN A 4 35.12 -0.33 -6.13
C ASN A 4 34.40 -1.40 -5.31
N THR A 5 34.46 -1.27 -3.99
CA THR A 5 33.73 -2.16 -3.07
C THR A 5 32.43 -1.46 -2.66
N ASP A 6 31.30 -1.95 -3.15
CA ASP A 6 29.97 -1.58 -2.65
C ASP A 6 29.56 -2.61 -1.58
N LYS A 7 29.58 -2.20 -0.30
CA LYS A 7 29.12 -3.03 0.82
C LYS A 7 27.62 -2.80 1.00
N GLN A 8 26.82 -3.71 0.47
CA GLN A 8 25.37 -3.70 0.71
C GLN A 8 25.06 -4.47 2.01
N HIS A 9 24.73 -3.76 3.09
CA HIS A 9 24.07 -4.34 4.26
C HIS A 9 22.60 -4.57 3.91
N ARG A 10 22.31 -5.68 3.22
CA ARG A 10 20.97 -6.00 2.72
C ARG A 10 20.39 -7.19 3.48
N ASP A 11 19.37 -6.92 4.28
CA ASP A 11 18.48 -7.94 4.81
C ASP A 11 17.26 -8.08 3.90
N VAL A 12 17.05 -9.30 3.41
CA VAL A 12 15.88 -9.64 2.59
C VAL A 12 14.97 -10.54 3.41
N HIS A 13 13.78 -10.03 3.71
CA HIS A 13 12.72 -10.80 4.34
C HIS A 13 11.66 -11.14 3.30
N ALA A 14 11.35 -12.42 3.17
CA ALA A 14 10.32 -12.92 2.26
C ALA A 14 9.28 -13.71 3.06
N ALA A 15 8.01 -13.51 2.73
CA ALA A 15 6.90 -14.27 3.26
C ALA A 15 5.96 -14.65 2.13
N THR A 16 5.42 -15.87 2.18
CA THR A 16 4.38 -16.34 1.27
C THR A 16 3.06 -16.29 2.01
N VAL A 17 2.14 -15.48 1.51
CA VAL A 17 0.82 -15.28 2.08
C VAL A 17 -0.21 -15.22 0.96
N ASP A 18 -1.47 -15.46 1.29
CA ASP A 18 -2.56 -15.29 0.34
C ASP A 18 -2.67 -13.83 -0.13
N GLN A 19 -3.18 -13.64 -1.35
CA GLN A 19 -3.28 -12.31 -1.96
C GLN A 19 -4.06 -11.33 -1.07
N ASP A 20 -5.16 -11.76 -0.46
CA ASP A 20 -5.98 -10.92 0.40
C ASP A 20 -5.21 -10.46 1.64
N VAL A 21 -4.35 -11.32 2.20
CA VAL A 21 -3.46 -10.98 3.31
C VAL A 21 -2.40 -9.97 2.86
N ALA A 22 -1.79 -10.17 1.69
CA ALA A 22 -0.83 -9.22 1.13
C ALA A 22 -1.46 -7.82 0.90
N LEU A 23 -2.68 -7.79 0.34
CA LEU A 23 -3.43 -6.55 0.11
C LEU A 23 -3.78 -5.85 1.43
N ARG A 24 -4.17 -6.60 2.47
CA ARG A 24 -4.42 -6.05 3.81
C ARG A 24 -3.16 -5.42 4.40
N ILE A 25 -2.01 -6.10 4.36
CA ILE A 25 -0.73 -5.58 4.88
C ILE A 25 -0.37 -4.26 4.19
N ILE A 26 -0.53 -4.19 2.88
CA ILE A 26 -0.26 -2.97 2.11
C ILE A 26 -1.24 -1.86 2.48
N ALA A 27 -2.53 -2.19 2.62
CA ALA A 27 -3.54 -1.23 3.04
C ALA A 27 -3.24 -0.67 4.43
N GLU A 28 -2.86 -1.51 5.41
CA GLU A 28 -2.46 -1.08 6.75
C GLU A 28 -1.24 -0.15 6.71
N ARG A 29 -0.25 -0.47 5.86
CA ARG A 29 0.94 0.37 5.68
C ARG A 29 0.59 1.75 5.10
N VAL A 30 -0.37 1.81 4.17
CA VAL A 30 -0.88 3.08 3.60
C VAL A 30 -1.69 3.84 4.64
N ALA A 31 -2.61 3.19 5.34
CA ALA A 31 -3.44 3.78 6.39
C ALA A 31 -2.58 4.41 7.50
N GLY A 32 -1.54 3.71 7.95
CA GLY A 32 -0.59 4.22 8.93
C GLY A 32 0.20 5.45 8.46
N LYS A 33 0.41 5.62 7.14
CA LYS A 33 1.03 6.85 6.60
C LYS A 33 0.10 8.05 6.63
N VAL A 34 -1.21 7.84 6.52
CA VAL A 34 -2.23 8.90 6.54
C VAL A 34 -2.89 9.07 7.92
N GLY A 35 -2.42 8.32 8.92
CA GLY A 35 -2.92 8.42 10.31
C GLY A 35 -4.31 7.81 10.52
N VAL A 36 -4.76 6.95 9.62
CA VAL A 36 -6.07 6.27 9.70
C VAL A 36 -5.87 4.84 10.20
N SER A 37 -6.78 4.37 11.07
CA SER A 37 -6.90 2.95 11.42
C SER A 37 -7.94 2.30 10.52
N LEU A 38 -7.58 1.23 9.81
CA LEU A 38 -8.53 0.49 8.97
C LEU A 38 -9.65 -0.19 9.75
N ASP A 39 -9.43 -0.44 11.04
CA ASP A 39 -10.41 -1.02 11.96
C ASP A 39 -11.10 0.06 12.79
N GLY A 40 -10.90 1.33 12.44
CA GLY A 40 -11.59 2.47 13.02
C GLY A 40 -13.09 2.42 12.72
N THR A 41 -13.90 2.86 13.68
CA THR A 41 -15.31 3.12 13.40
C THR A 41 -15.43 4.14 12.27
N GLY A 42 -16.40 3.99 11.37
CA GLY A 42 -16.58 4.94 10.25
C GLY A 42 -15.52 4.87 9.15
N VAL A 43 -14.61 3.89 9.22
CA VAL A 43 -13.60 3.65 8.17
C VAL A 43 -14.03 2.46 7.32
N THR A 44 -14.14 2.68 6.01
CA THR A 44 -14.27 1.61 5.03
C THR A 44 -13.08 1.65 4.07
N TRP A 45 -12.65 0.50 3.59
CA TRP A 45 -11.49 0.43 2.72
C TRP A 45 -11.61 -0.73 1.74
N ARG A 46 -10.89 -0.62 0.63
CA ARG A 46 -10.68 -1.70 -0.31
C ARG A 46 -9.28 -1.61 -0.92
N ALA A 47 -8.70 -2.76 -1.22
CA ALA A 47 -7.44 -2.85 -1.94
C ALA A 47 -7.58 -3.84 -3.09
N TRP A 48 -6.95 -3.52 -4.23
CA TRP A 48 -7.01 -4.37 -5.41
C TRP A 48 -5.76 -4.22 -6.26
N VAL A 49 -5.47 -5.27 -7.03
CA VAL A 49 -4.42 -5.23 -8.05
C VAL A 49 -5.02 -4.64 -9.32
N SER A 50 -4.35 -3.65 -9.89
CA SER A 50 -4.62 -3.16 -11.23
C SER A 50 -3.42 -3.42 -12.13
N ALA A 51 -3.66 -3.82 -13.37
CA ALA A 51 -2.61 -3.93 -14.37
C ALA A 51 -2.67 -2.70 -15.27
N ARG A 52 -1.51 -2.11 -15.58
CA ARG A 52 -1.38 -1.09 -16.62
C ARG A 52 -0.38 -1.56 -17.66
N ASP A 53 -0.75 -1.38 -18.92
CA ASP A 53 0.17 -1.58 -20.03
C ASP A 53 1.20 -0.44 -20.03
N THR A 54 2.46 -0.79 -20.26
CA THR A 54 3.57 0.14 -20.39
C THR A 54 4.35 -0.22 -21.64
N SER A 55 5.09 0.73 -22.21
CA SER A 55 5.92 0.49 -23.40
C SER A 55 6.96 -0.63 -23.23
N THR A 56 7.18 -1.12 -22.00
CA THR A 56 8.13 -2.18 -21.66
C THR A 56 7.48 -3.43 -21.03
N GLY A 57 6.14 -3.52 -20.98
CA GLY A 57 5.42 -4.68 -20.44
C GLY A 57 4.27 -4.33 -19.50
N ILE A 58 3.70 -5.34 -18.85
CA ILE A 58 2.58 -5.16 -17.91
C ILE A 58 3.13 -4.88 -16.52
N LEU A 59 2.74 -3.74 -15.95
CA LEU A 59 3.05 -3.40 -14.56
C LEU A 59 1.81 -3.65 -13.69
N HIS A 60 1.99 -4.39 -12.60
CA HIS A 60 0.96 -4.62 -11.60
C HIS A 60 1.09 -3.59 -10.48
N ASP A 61 0.11 -2.71 -10.39
CA ASP A 61 -0.05 -1.71 -9.33
C ASP A 61 -1.01 -2.23 -8.26
N ILE A 62 -0.72 -1.94 -7.00
CA ILE A 62 -1.66 -2.17 -5.90
C ILE A 62 -2.28 -0.83 -5.52
N LYS A 63 -3.60 -0.73 -5.64
CA LYS A 63 -4.37 0.45 -5.27
C LYS A 63 -5.06 0.20 -3.94
N VAL A 64 -5.04 1.21 -3.08
CA VAL A 64 -5.71 1.20 -1.78
C VAL A 64 -6.61 2.44 -1.74
N GLU A 65 -7.88 2.23 -1.47
CA GLU A 65 -8.86 3.28 -1.22
C GLU A 65 -9.31 3.18 0.23
N ILE A 66 -9.28 4.31 0.92
CA ILE A 66 -9.70 4.45 2.32
C ILE A 66 -10.72 5.58 2.35
N ILE A 67 -11.90 5.31 2.87
CA ILE A 67 -12.98 6.27 3.11
C ILE A 67 -13.10 6.39 4.62
N ASP A 68 -12.88 7.60 5.14
CA ASP A 68 -13.00 7.93 6.56
C ASP A 68 -14.12 8.97 6.73
N ASP A 69 -15.29 8.50 7.17
CA ASP A 69 -16.48 9.32 7.34
C ASP A 69 -16.34 10.35 8.48
N HIS A 70 -15.31 10.26 9.32
CA HIS A 70 -15.03 11.27 10.35
C HIS A 70 -14.50 12.59 9.75
N THR A 71 -14.10 12.58 8.48
CA THR A 71 -13.60 13.77 7.77
C THR A 71 -14.68 14.52 6.98
N ALA A 72 -15.91 13.99 6.93
CA ALA A 72 -17.05 14.66 6.30
C ALA A 72 -17.46 15.90 7.12
N LYS A 73 -16.83 17.04 6.80
CA LYS A 73 -17.25 18.35 7.31
C LYS A 73 -18.72 18.55 6.89
N PRO A 74 -19.65 18.88 7.81
CA PRO A 74 -21.04 19.12 7.42
C PRO A 74 -21.06 20.23 6.37
N ALA A 75 -21.71 19.96 5.24
CA ALA A 75 -22.02 20.99 4.26
C ALA A 75 -22.82 22.07 5.01
N ALA A 76 -22.25 23.28 5.07
CA ALA A 76 -22.94 24.42 5.66
C ALA A 76 -24.26 24.62 4.91
N GLY A 77 -25.36 24.56 5.66
CA GLY A 77 -26.70 24.88 5.17
C GLY A 77 -26.95 26.38 5.04
#